data_AF-A0A9D1DGU7-F1
#
_entry.id   AF-A0A9D1DGU7-F1
#
_cell.length_a   1.000
_cell.length_b   1.000
_cell.length_c   1.000
_cell.angle_alpha   90.00
_cell.angle_beta   90.00
_cell.angle_gamma   90.00
#
_symmetry.space_group_name_H-M   'P 1'
#
loop_
_entity.id
_entity.type
_entity.pdbx_description
1 polymer ?
#
loop_
_entity_poly.entity_id
_entity_poly.type
_entity_poly.pdbx_seq_one_letter_code
_entity_poly.pdbx_strand_id
1 'polypeptide(L)'
;MTNKLRWFAALSFLCAVVLLVGCRQSFAPEKDAELVQTQDAQEGREEKQPAAAPSAGEHAAEPAEEAPLEEGVEEPLPEAPANPVDLDYYFMGSLYGMGDNPSFSSLFDAPDGLSRLKEFYGELNKTFDRVEYHPQSLEYVGTYTGDVKFSANGSVNGMGDDNNCHTQLKTLMIGKSIYGAFDNVVEIGSNFQEEDFQVEAVTDVIPVILGYDYLEIYDVGDMLALSLHTQPLTFQVIGFLQKNAVLQFNMDIPLDQHIIVPFYDIAYEPTDDVNAYYQEIYYSQKCEGFVSIDSTADAEQMFQDVQALAEQYDLLFAVTPVKLNVSDTLHVQVFPSDASKYVSKHGISSDSKTAGNAL
;
A
#
# COMPACT_ATOMS: atom_id res chain seq x y z
N MET A 1 21.24 6.03 -24.17
CA MET A 1 20.51 5.46 -25.32
C MET A 1 21.44 4.53 -26.07
N THR A 2 21.33 3.22 -26.00
CA THR A 2 20.12 2.40 -26.15
C THR A 2 20.43 0.96 -25.63
N ASN A 3 19.46 0.11 -25.28
CA ASN A 3 18.35 -0.29 -26.13
C ASN A 3 17.31 -1.04 -25.31
N LYS A 4 16.05 -0.71 -25.54
CA LYS A 4 14.85 -1.20 -24.85
C LYS A 4 14.41 -0.37 -23.61
N LEU A 5 14.57 0.95 -23.74
CA LEU A 5 13.60 2.03 -23.50
C LEU A 5 12.61 1.96 -22.31
N ARG A 6 13.04 1.90 -21.04
CA ARG A 6 12.14 2.11 -19.87
C ARG A 6 10.92 1.16 -19.86
N TRP A 7 11.07 -0.03 -20.46
CA TRP A 7 10.02 -0.72 -21.23
C TRP A 7 8.66 -0.74 -20.57
N PHE A 8 7.86 0.24 -21.00
CA PHE A 8 6.45 0.46 -20.74
C PHE A 8 6.04 1.16 -19.44
N ALA A 9 6.83 2.08 -18.86
CA ALA A 9 6.36 2.99 -17.78
C ALA A 9 5.79 2.29 -16.51
N ALA A 10 6.01 0.97 -16.37
CA ALA A 10 5.08 -0.01 -15.78
C ALA A 10 3.66 0.16 -16.34
N LEU A 11 3.27 -0.76 -17.22
CA LEU A 11 2.24 -0.56 -18.23
C LEU A 11 0.86 -0.38 -17.60
N SER A 12 0.53 0.91 -17.49
CA SER A 12 -0.56 1.54 -16.79
C SER A 12 -0.26 1.73 -15.30
N PHE A 13 -0.43 2.97 -14.84
CA PHE A 13 -0.97 3.38 -13.54
C PHE A 13 -2.22 2.56 -13.08
N LEU A 14 -2.24 1.24 -13.31
CA LEU A 14 -3.34 0.49 -13.93
C LEU A 14 -4.68 0.82 -13.29
N CYS A 15 -5.39 1.71 -13.97
CA CYS A 15 -6.57 2.45 -13.53
C CYS A 15 -6.24 3.72 -12.74
N ALA A 16 -5.89 4.81 -13.44
CA ALA A 16 -6.09 6.18 -12.98
C ALA A 16 -7.54 6.36 -12.51
N VAL A 17 -7.91 5.89 -11.31
CA VAL A 17 -9.31 5.76 -10.92
C VAL A 17 -10.20 5.22 -12.07
N VAL A 18 -9.74 4.27 -12.89
CA VAL A 18 -10.55 3.68 -14.01
C VAL A 18 -11.60 2.68 -13.48
N LEU A 19 -11.87 2.72 -12.18
CA LEU A 19 -13.18 2.35 -11.65
C LEU A 19 -13.97 3.55 -11.12
N LEU A 20 -13.80 4.77 -11.65
CA LEU A 20 -14.87 5.76 -11.54
C LEU A 20 -16.06 5.35 -12.42
N VAL A 21 -15.87 4.66 -13.57
CA VAL A 21 -16.95 4.00 -14.32
C VAL A 21 -16.35 2.87 -15.18
N GLY A 22 -16.84 1.64 -15.03
CA GLY A 22 -16.21 0.44 -15.58
C GLY A 22 -16.11 0.33 -17.11
N CYS A 23 -15.14 -0.49 -17.55
CA CYS A 23 -15.16 -1.19 -18.83
C CYS A 23 -14.38 -2.50 -18.70
N ARG A 24 -15.10 -3.63 -18.82
CA ARG A 24 -14.54 -4.97 -18.94
C ARG A 24 -14.23 -5.26 -20.39
N GLN A 25 -12.99 -5.59 -20.76
CA GLN A 25 -12.75 -6.50 -21.89
C GLN A 25 -11.60 -7.46 -21.59
N SER A 26 -11.96 -8.74 -21.64
CA SER A 26 -11.11 -9.91 -21.50
C SER A 26 -10.28 -10.12 -22.76
N PHE A 27 -9.01 -10.50 -22.59
CA PHE A 27 -8.25 -11.16 -23.65
C PHE A 27 -7.69 -12.48 -23.12
N ALA A 28 -8.11 -13.58 -23.76
CA ALA A 28 -7.55 -14.91 -23.58
C ALA A 28 -6.36 -15.09 -24.56
N PRO A 29 -5.27 -15.77 -24.19
CA PRO A 29 -4.24 -16.13 -25.15
C PRO A 29 -4.55 -17.46 -25.84
N GLU A 30 -4.36 -17.44 -27.16
CA GLU A 30 -4.41 -18.58 -28.08
C GLU A 30 -3.26 -19.56 -27.81
N LYS A 31 -3.57 -20.85 -27.97
CA LYS A 31 -2.63 -21.98 -27.97
C LYS A 31 -1.74 -21.92 -29.21
N ASP A 32 -0.47 -22.25 -29.03
CA ASP A 32 0.24 -23.10 -29.99
C ASP A 32 1.19 -24.05 -29.26
N ALA A 33 1.21 -25.30 -29.74
CA ALA A 33 1.91 -26.43 -29.17
C ALA A 33 2.92 -26.97 -30.20
N GLU A 34 4.12 -27.35 -29.74
CA GLU A 34 4.92 -28.52 -30.18
C GLU A 34 6.22 -28.56 -29.34
N LEU A 35 6.39 -29.50 -28.41
CA LEU A 35 7.00 -30.84 -28.55
C LEU A 35 8.45 -30.83 -29.05
N VAL A 36 9.43 -31.08 -28.14
CA VAL A 36 10.52 -32.06 -28.31
C VAL A 36 10.99 -32.56 -26.93
N GLN A 37 11.37 -33.84 -26.91
CA GLN A 37 11.54 -34.77 -25.79
C GLN A 37 12.95 -34.76 -25.13
N THR A 38 12.93 -35.16 -23.83
CA THR A 38 13.85 -36.05 -23.09
C THR A 38 15.35 -35.75 -23.01
N GLN A 39 15.88 -35.72 -21.77
CA GLN A 39 16.62 -36.88 -21.21
C GLN A 39 16.91 -36.73 -19.70
N ASP A 40 17.04 -37.90 -19.08
CA ASP A 40 17.15 -38.25 -17.66
C ASP A 40 18.37 -37.69 -16.91
N ALA A 41 18.24 -37.55 -15.58
CA ALA A 41 18.82 -38.49 -14.59
C ALA A 41 19.33 -37.83 -13.28
N GLN A 42 18.86 -38.42 -12.18
CA GLN A 42 19.50 -38.64 -10.86
C GLN A 42 19.78 -37.44 -9.93
N GLU A 43 19.16 -37.34 -8.75
CA GLU A 43 19.26 -38.17 -7.52
C GLU A 43 20.38 -37.69 -6.59
N GLY A 44 20.03 -37.35 -5.34
CA GLY A 44 20.94 -36.90 -4.28
C GLY A 44 20.25 -35.89 -3.37
N ARG A 45 19.32 -36.31 -2.51
CA ARG A 45 19.50 -36.78 -1.12
C ARG A 45 19.64 -35.64 -0.10
N GLU A 46 18.73 -35.72 0.85
CA GLU A 46 18.53 -34.91 2.05
C GLU A 46 19.80 -34.62 2.86
N GLU A 47 19.83 -33.45 3.51
CA GLU A 47 20.31 -33.34 4.89
C GLU A 47 19.59 -32.20 5.62
N LYS A 48 18.92 -32.56 6.73
CA LYS A 48 18.25 -31.68 7.69
C LYS A 48 19.13 -31.55 8.94
N GLN A 49 19.22 -30.31 9.44
CA GLN A 49 19.41 -29.90 10.86
C GLN A 49 20.72 -30.32 11.58
N PRO A 50 21.08 -29.75 12.77
CA PRO A 50 20.27 -29.04 13.78
C PRO A 50 20.82 -27.64 14.20
N ALA A 51 20.03 -26.66 14.64
CA ALA A 51 19.28 -26.51 15.90
C ALA A 51 20.12 -26.75 17.17
N ALA A 52 20.50 -25.65 17.86
CA ALA A 52 21.07 -25.67 19.20
C ALA A 52 20.38 -24.62 20.09
N ALA A 53 19.77 -25.10 21.18
CA ALA A 53 19.30 -24.29 22.30
C ALA A 53 20.43 -24.09 23.33
N PRO A 54 20.25 -23.18 24.30
CA PRO A 54 20.45 -23.64 25.68
C PRO A 54 19.40 -23.14 26.69
N SER A 55 19.00 -24.10 27.53
CA SER A 55 18.96 -24.09 29.01
C SER A 55 18.15 -23.03 29.78
N ALA A 56 17.18 -23.58 30.52
CA ALA A 56 16.47 -22.99 31.64
C ALA A 56 17.38 -22.65 32.85
N GLY A 57 16.93 -21.66 33.64
CA GLY A 57 17.33 -21.44 35.02
C GLY A 57 16.10 -21.03 35.83
N GLU A 58 15.70 -21.87 36.77
CA GLU A 58 14.62 -21.64 37.75
C GLU A 58 15.11 -20.77 38.92
N HIS A 59 14.26 -19.87 39.41
CA HIS A 59 14.18 -19.53 40.84
C HIS A 59 12.78 -18.98 41.19
N ALA A 60 12.09 -19.70 42.10
CA ALA A 60 10.94 -19.26 42.89
C ALA A 60 11.43 -18.44 44.11
N ALA A 61 10.68 -17.63 44.89
CA ALA A 61 9.24 -17.42 45.11
C ALA A 61 9.00 -16.08 45.89
N GLU A 62 7.79 -15.49 45.73
CA GLU A 62 6.86 -14.83 46.70
C GLU A 62 7.31 -13.72 47.72
N PRO A 63 6.36 -12.94 48.32
CA PRO A 63 5.21 -12.21 47.77
C PRO A 63 5.10 -10.73 48.30
N ALA A 64 4.01 -10.07 47.89
CA ALA A 64 3.63 -8.66 47.97
C ALA A 64 3.67 -7.94 49.33
N GLU A 65 3.88 -6.62 49.26
CA GLU A 65 3.55 -5.62 50.29
C GLU A 65 2.65 -4.56 49.64
N GLU A 66 1.37 -4.53 50.02
CA GLU A 66 0.36 -3.57 49.53
C GLU A 66 0.58 -2.19 50.15
N ALA A 67 0.77 -1.16 49.31
CA ALA A 67 0.73 0.24 49.71
C ALA A 67 -0.70 0.82 49.55
N PRO A 68 -1.10 1.81 50.36
CA PRO A 68 -2.48 2.30 50.39
C PRO A 68 -2.85 3.08 49.13
N LEU A 69 -4.09 2.88 48.65
CA LEU A 69 -4.72 3.65 47.58
C LEU A 69 -4.96 5.10 48.05
N GLU A 70 -4.29 6.06 47.43
CA GLU A 70 -4.71 7.47 47.51
C GLU A 70 -5.82 7.72 46.48
N GLU A 71 -6.95 8.27 46.93
CA GLU A 71 -8.05 8.75 46.09
C GLU A 71 -7.56 9.95 45.26
N GLY A 72 -7.24 9.70 43.99
CA GLY A 72 -6.98 10.74 43.00
C GLY A 72 -8.27 11.45 42.60
N VAL A 73 -8.26 12.77 42.69
CA VAL A 73 -9.29 13.66 42.17
C VAL A 73 -9.34 13.48 40.64
N GLU A 74 -10.48 13.02 40.10
CA GLU A 74 -10.73 13.00 38.66
C GLU A 74 -10.69 14.44 38.12
N GLU A 75 -9.63 14.79 37.39
CA GLU A 75 -9.68 15.93 36.48
C GLU A 75 -10.65 15.60 35.34
N PRO A 76 -11.57 16.51 34.98
CA PRO A 76 -12.51 16.25 33.90
C PRO A 76 -11.73 16.09 32.59
N LEU A 77 -11.94 14.95 31.93
CA LEU A 77 -11.44 14.69 30.58
C LEU A 77 -11.78 15.87 29.66
N PRO A 78 -10.85 16.32 28.81
CA PRO A 78 -11.13 17.40 27.87
C PRO A 78 -12.35 17.03 27.02
N GLU A 79 -13.36 17.91 27.02
CA GLU A 79 -14.55 17.75 26.19
C GLU A 79 -14.12 17.56 24.73
N ALA A 80 -14.53 16.44 24.14
CA ALA A 80 -14.32 16.18 22.72
C ALA A 80 -14.88 17.36 21.90
N PRO A 81 -14.18 17.80 20.83
CA PRO A 81 -14.60 18.95 20.05
C PRO A 81 -16.06 18.79 19.58
N ALA A 82 -16.83 19.86 19.77
CA ALA A 82 -18.28 19.85 19.81
C ALA A 82 -18.99 19.57 18.46
N ASN A 83 -18.27 19.29 17.37
CA ASN A 83 -18.80 18.71 16.14
C ASN A 83 -17.66 17.96 15.43
N PRO A 84 -17.88 16.73 14.92
CA PRO A 84 -16.93 16.14 13.98
C PRO A 84 -16.80 17.06 12.78
N VAL A 85 -15.56 17.37 12.38
CA VAL A 85 -15.30 18.14 11.16
C VAL A 85 -15.79 17.30 9.98
N ASP A 86 -16.77 17.81 9.25
CA ASP A 86 -17.27 17.16 8.03
C ASP A 86 -16.28 17.46 6.91
N LEU A 87 -15.56 16.43 6.45
CA LEU A 87 -14.45 16.55 5.51
C LEU A 87 -14.84 16.06 4.11
N ASP A 88 -14.48 16.87 3.12
CA ASP A 88 -14.52 16.51 1.72
C ASP A 88 -13.15 16.01 1.27
N TYR A 89 -13.14 14.96 0.45
CA TYR A 89 -11.92 14.34 -0.04
C TYR A 89 -11.84 14.39 -1.57
N TYR A 90 -10.67 14.79 -2.05
CA TYR A 90 -10.36 14.88 -3.47
C TYR A 90 -9.06 14.15 -3.77
N PHE A 91 -9.02 13.44 -4.90
CA PHE A 91 -7.80 12.76 -5.33
C PHE A 91 -6.87 13.75 -6.03
N MET A 92 -5.62 13.79 -5.56
CA MET A 92 -4.50 14.47 -6.20
C MET A 92 -3.60 13.42 -6.86
N GLY A 93 -3.29 13.65 -8.13
CA GLY A 93 -2.47 12.73 -8.92
C GLY A 93 -1.58 13.46 -9.90
N SER A 94 -0.67 12.71 -10.51
CA SER A 94 0.21 13.23 -11.54
C SER A 94 -0.52 13.48 -12.87
N LEU A 95 -0.05 14.49 -13.61
CA LEU A 95 -0.49 14.78 -14.98
C LEU A 95 0.55 14.37 -16.03
N TYR A 96 1.66 13.75 -15.61
CA TYR A 96 2.72 13.27 -16.50
C TYR A 96 2.18 12.20 -17.48
N GLY A 97 2.54 12.34 -18.75
CA GLY A 97 2.09 11.44 -19.82
C GLY A 97 0.62 11.59 -20.22
N MET A 98 -0.12 12.55 -19.65
CA MET A 98 -1.48 12.89 -20.08
C MET A 98 -1.47 13.98 -21.16
N GLY A 99 -2.17 13.75 -22.27
CA GLY A 99 -2.26 14.71 -23.37
C GLY A 99 -0.87 15.06 -23.93
N ASP A 100 -0.55 16.35 -23.95
CA ASP A 100 0.74 16.86 -24.43
C ASP A 100 1.81 16.97 -23.31
N ASN A 101 1.49 16.59 -22.07
CA ASN A 101 2.44 16.65 -20.96
C ASN A 101 3.59 15.66 -21.14
N PRO A 102 4.81 16.02 -20.71
CA PRO A 102 5.93 15.10 -20.72
C PRO A 102 5.65 13.85 -19.89
N SER A 103 6.27 12.73 -20.26
CA SER A 103 6.22 11.53 -19.42
C SER A 103 7.10 11.72 -18.18
N PHE A 104 6.92 10.85 -17.18
CA PHE A 104 7.84 10.75 -16.04
C PHE A 104 9.32 10.56 -16.43
N SER A 105 9.67 10.18 -17.68
CA SER A 105 11.09 10.10 -18.11
C SER A 105 11.72 11.43 -17.90
N SER A 106 11.02 12.46 -18.34
CA SER A 106 11.59 13.77 -18.48
C SER A 106 11.88 14.34 -17.10
N LEU A 107 11.08 13.94 -16.09
CA LEU A 107 11.35 14.25 -14.70
C LEU A 107 12.52 13.43 -14.16
N PHE A 108 12.54 12.11 -14.36
CA PHE A 108 13.59 11.22 -13.83
C PHE A 108 14.95 11.43 -14.50
N ASP A 109 14.97 11.82 -15.77
CA ASP A 109 16.19 12.17 -16.51
C ASP A 109 16.72 13.56 -16.12
N ALA A 110 15.95 14.37 -15.36
CA ALA A 110 16.37 15.68 -14.90
C ALA A 110 17.29 15.53 -13.66
N PRO A 111 18.42 16.26 -13.60
CA PRO A 111 19.42 16.08 -12.55
C PRO A 111 18.91 16.42 -11.12
N ASP A 112 17.81 17.14 -11.00
CA ASP A 112 17.15 17.55 -9.76
C ASP A 112 15.74 16.95 -9.62
N GLY A 113 15.36 15.99 -10.46
CA GLY A 113 13.99 15.43 -10.47
C GLY A 113 13.60 14.80 -9.14
N LEU A 114 14.49 13.95 -8.59
CA LEU A 114 14.27 13.32 -7.29
C LEU A 114 14.19 14.33 -6.13
N SER A 115 15.10 15.31 -6.08
CA SER A 115 15.08 16.32 -5.01
C SER A 115 13.80 17.16 -5.06
N ARG A 116 13.34 17.54 -6.26
CA ARG A 116 12.08 18.28 -6.42
C ARG A 116 10.87 17.47 -5.93
N LEU A 117 10.82 16.17 -6.22
CA LEU A 117 9.77 15.29 -5.69
C LEU A 117 9.80 15.20 -4.16
N LYS A 118 10.98 15.01 -3.56
CA LYS A 118 11.13 14.92 -2.09
C LYS A 118 10.73 16.22 -1.40
N GLU A 119 11.19 17.36 -1.90
CA GLU A 119 10.89 18.68 -1.34
C GLU A 119 9.41 19.03 -1.51
N PHE A 120 8.83 18.79 -2.69
CA PHE A 120 7.40 18.97 -2.93
C PHE A 120 6.56 18.12 -1.97
N TYR A 121 6.84 16.82 -1.84
CA TYR A 121 6.16 15.96 -0.88
C TYR A 121 6.25 16.50 0.55
N GLY A 122 7.43 16.97 0.96
CA GLY A 122 7.65 17.55 2.28
C GLY A 122 6.81 18.81 2.55
N GLU A 123 6.72 19.75 1.59
CA GLU A 123 5.89 20.95 1.74
C GLU A 123 4.40 20.64 1.60
N LEU A 124 4.03 19.71 0.73
CA LEU A 124 2.67 19.25 0.53
C LEU A 124 2.07 18.71 1.84
N ASN A 125 2.81 17.88 2.58
CA ASN A 125 2.38 17.33 3.88
C ASN A 125 2.44 18.32 5.05
N LYS A 126 3.10 19.47 4.89
CA LYS A 126 3.02 20.57 5.87
C LYS A 126 1.83 21.50 5.60
N THR A 127 1.41 21.57 4.35
CA THR A 127 0.43 22.56 3.88
C THR A 127 -0.99 22.02 3.86
N PHE A 128 -1.16 20.72 3.57
CA PHE A 128 -2.47 20.11 3.39
C PHE A 128 -2.64 18.87 4.25
N ASP A 129 -3.85 18.70 4.80
CA ASP A 129 -4.25 17.45 5.44
C ASP A 129 -4.46 16.37 4.37
N ARG A 130 -3.79 15.23 4.53
CA ARG A 130 -3.75 14.18 3.51
C ARG A 130 -3.95 12.78 4.08
N VAL A 131 -4.67 11.98 3.31
CA VAL A 131 -4.78 10.53 3.48
C VAL A 131 -4.00 9.85 2.36
N GLU A 132 -3.03 9.04 2.74
CA GLU A 132 -2.14 8.35 1.82
C GLU A 132 -2.25 6.84 2.02
N TYR A 133 -2.60 6.13 0.95
CA TYR A 133 -2.35 4.70 0.83
C TYR A 133 -2.21 4.34 -0.65
N HIS A 134 -1.46 3.28 -0.93
CA HIS A 134 -1.18 2.87 -2.29
C HIS A 134 -1.13 1.34 -2.42
N PRO A 135 -1.95 0.72 -3.28
CA PRO A 135 -1.91 -0.71 -3.55
C PRO A 135 -0.75 -1.04 -4.51
N GLN A 136 0.49 -0.89 -4.05
CA GLN A 136 1.70 -1.23 -4.79
C GLN A 136 2.20 -2.61 -4.35
N SER A 137 2.25 -3.58 -5.26
CA SER A 137 2.76 -4.91 -4.95
C SER A 137 4.25 -4.90 -4.60
N LEU A 138 4.59 -5.59 -3.52
CA LEU A 138 5.94 -6.14 -3.36
C LEU A 138 6.09 -7.36 -4.26
N GLU A 139 7.32 -7.61 -4.71
CA GLU A 139 7.63 -8.70 -5.63
C GLU A 139 8.52 -9.75 -4.97
N TYR A 140 8.10 -11.00 -5.03
CA TYR A 140 8.94 -12.14 -4.72
C TYR A 140 9.74 -12.51 -5.98
N VAL A 141 11.07 -12.45 -5.89
CA VAL A 141 11.99 -12.82 -6.98
C VAL A 141 12.52 -14.24 -6.73
N GLY A 142 12.31 -15.11 -7.70
CA GLY A 142 12.59 -16.55 -7.63
C GLY A 142 11.33 -17.40 -7.73
N THR A 143 11.48 -18.71 -7.53
CA THR A 143 10.33 -19.64 -7.57
C THR A 143 9.51 -19.53 -6.29
N TYR A 144 8.38 -18.84 -6.38
CA TYR A 144 7.37 -18.77 -5.34
C TYR A 144 6.60 -20.08 -5.23
N THR A 145 6.54 -20.63 -4.01
CA THR A 145 5.88 -21.90 -3.69
C THR A 145 4.63 -21.72 -2.82
N GLY A 146 4.31 -20.47 -2.44
CA GLY A 146 3.10 -20.16 -1.69
C GLY A 146 1.84 -20.23 -2.54
N ASP A 147 0.70 -20.03 -1.89
CA ASP A 147 -0.62 -20.10 -2.53
C ASP A 147 -0.86 -18.89 -3.46
N VAL A 148 -1.46 -19.14 -4.62
CA VAL A 148 -1.84 -18.11 -5.60
C VAL A 148 -2.80 -17.06 -5.01
N LYS A 149 -3.52 -17.35 -3.92
CA LYS A 149 -4.39 -16.39 -3.24
C LYS A 149 -3.64 -15.14 -2.76
N PHE A 150 -2.35 -15.23 -2.48
CA PHE A 150 -1.52 -14.09 -2.08
C PHE A 150 -1.05 -13.24 -3.26
N SER A 151 -1.21 -13.73 -4.50
CA SER A 151 -0.85 -12.98 -5.70
C SER A 151 -1.83 -11.84 -5.96
N ALA A 152 -1.30 -10.66 -6.27
CA ALA A 152 -2.08 -9.48 -6.65
C ALA A 152 -2.79 -9.66 -7.99
N ASN A 153 -2.21 -10.44 -8.91
CA ASN A 153 -2.74 -10.62 -10.28
C ASN A 153 -3.34 -12.01 -10.52
N GLY A 154 -3.42 -12.85 -9.48
CA GLY A 154 -3.96 -14.21 -9.58
C GLY A 154 -3.07 -15.20 -10.32
N SER A 155 -1.78 -14.89 -10.48
CA SER A 155 -0.76 -15.76 -11.07
C SER A 155 0.54 -15.71 -10.27
N VAL A 156 1.33 -16.79 -10.34
CA VAL A 156 2.62 -16.90 -9.67
C VAL A 156 3.69 -17.30 -10.67
N ASN A 157 4.94 -16.96 -10.38
CA ASN A 157 6.11 -17.34 -11.17
C ASN A 157 6.07 -16.86 -12.63
N GLY A 158 5.64 -15.62 -12.85
CA GLY A 158 5.76 -14.98 -14.17
C GLY A 158 7.22 -14.80 -14.53
N MET A 159 7.63 -15.18 -15.75
CA MET A 159 9.01 -15.05 -16.18
C MET A 159 9.33 -13.57 -16.47
N GLY A 160 10.34 -13.02 -15.80
CA GLY A 160 10.86 -11.67 -16.03
C GLY A 160 11.89 -11.62 -17.16
N ASP A 161 12.19 -10.41 -17.62
CA ASP A 161 13.24 -10.15 -18.63
C ASP A 161 14.66 -10.42 -18.11
N ASP A 162 14.82 -10.49 -16.79
CA ASP A 162 16.04 -10.87 -16.09
C ASP A 162 16.22 -12.40 -15.98
N ASN A 163 15.30 -13.17 -16.58
CA ASN A 163 15.26 -14.63 -16.57
C ASN A 163 15.03 -15.25 -15.18
N ASN A 164 14.46 -14.48 -14.24
CA ASN A 164 13.93 -14.98 -12.98
C ASN A 164 12.41 -15.13 -13.02
N CYS A 165 11.87 -15.91 -12.08
CA CYS A 165 10.43 -15.93 -11.81
C CYS A 165 10.08 -14.76 -10.88
N HIS A 166 8.96 -14.10 -11.13
CA HIS A 166 8.45 -13.00 -10.33
C HIS A 166 7.01 -13.29 -9.92
N THR A 167 6.69 -13.03 -8.65
CA THR A 167 5.33 -13.09 -8.13
C THR A 167 4.99 -11.79 -7.43
N GLN A 168 3.99 -11.08 -7.94
CA GLN A 168 3.48 -9.85 -7.32
C GLN A 168 2.56 -10.21 -6.17
N LEU A 169 2.92 -9.81 -4.96
CA LEU A 169 2.13 -10.06 -3.76
C LEU A 169 1.13 -8.92 -3.53
N LYS A 170 -0.01 -9.25 -2.93
CA LYS A 170 -0.98 -8.26 -2.47
C LYS A 170 -0.33 -7.43 -1.37
N THR A 171 -0.18 -6.15 -1.62
CA THR A 171 0.46 -5.23 -0.68
C THR A 171 -0.32 -3.93 -0.66
N LEU A 172 -0.43 -3.35 0.53
CA LEU A 172 -0.96 -2.01 0.75
C LEU A 172 0.07 -1.19 1.50
N MET A 173 0.60 -0.14 0.87
CA MET A 173 1.41 0.86 1.55
C MET A 173 0.47 1.87 2.20
N ILE A 174 0.69 2.21 3.47
CA ILE A 174 -0.15 3.17 4.21
C ILE A 174 0.69 4.34 4.72
N GLY A 175 0.18 5.55 4.65
CA GLY A 175 0.87 6.73 5.16
C GLY A 175 0.82 6.85 6.68
N LYS A 176 1.72 7.67 7.21
CA LYS A 176 1.82 7.96 8.66
C LYS A 176 0.54 8.57 9.24
N SER A 177 -0.25 9.29 8.44
CA SER A 177 -1.50 9.90 8.94
C SER A 177 -2.60 8.90 9.27
N ILE A 178 -2.49 7.64 8.84
CA ILE A 178 -3.60 6.67 8.93
C ILE A 178 -3.26 5.37 9.66
N TYR A 179 -2.04 5.18 10.16
CA TYR A 179 -1.68 3.92 10.83
C TYR A 179 -2.48 3.69 12.11
N GLY A 180 -2.94 4.74 12.79
CA GLY A 180 -3.82 4.63 13.96
C GLY A 180 -5.16 3.94 13.65
N ALA A 181 -5.59 3.89 12.38
CA ALA A 181 -6.75 3.11 11.97
C ALA A 181 -6.55 1.59 12.18
N PHE A 182 -5.32 1.15 12.41
CA PHE A 182 -4.96 -0.25 12.62
C PHE A 182 -4.86 -0.66 14.11
N ASP A 183 -4.92 0.29 15.07
CA ASP A 183 -4.63 0.03 16.49
C ASP A 183 -5.49 -1.09 17.11
N ASN A 184 -6.76 -1.20 16.70
CA ASN A 184 -7.72 -2.15 17.26
C ASN A 184 -7.98 -3.37 16.38
N VAL A 185 -7.23 -3.53 15.29
CA VAL A 185 -7.41 -4.62 14.31
C VAL A 185 -6.17 -5.50 14.14
N VAL A 186 -5.09 -5.22 14.88
CA VAL A 186 -3.97 -6.15 15.04
C VAL A 186 -4.38 -7.24 16.04
N GLU A 187 -4.35 -8.50 15.60
CA GLU A 187 -4.67 -9.69 16.42
C GLU A 187 -3.45 -10.16 17.22
N ILE A 188 -2.27 -10.18 16.57
CA ILE A 188 -1.01 -10.67 17.16
C ILE A 188 0.10 -9.66 16.87
N GLY A 189 0.97 -9.39 17.84
CA GLY A 189 2.11 -8.48 17.69
C GLY A 189 1.73 -7.03 17.96
N SER A 190 2.31 -6.11 17.18
CA SER A 190 2.16 -4.67 17.36
C SER A 190 1.70 -3.97 16.08
N ASN A 191 1.04 -2.82 16.25
CA ASN A 191 0.86 -1.87 15.16
C ASN A 191 2.15 -1.05 14.94
N PHE A 192 2.23 -0.33 13.82
CA PHE A 192 3.31 0.60 13.54
C PHE A 192 3.44 1.69 14.61
N GLN A 193 4.67 2.15 14.81
CA GLN A 193 5.01 3.35 15.56
C GLN A 193 5.44 4.47 14.61
N GLU A 194 5.58 5.68 15.14
CA GLU A 194 5.93 6.86 14.35
C GLU A 194 7.31 6.71 13.66
N GLU A 195 8.26 6.04 14.31
CA GLU A 195 9.61 5.82 13.81
C GLU A 195 9.65 4.83 12.64
N ASP A 196 8.66 3.95 12.52
CA ASP A 196 8.58 2.93 11.46
C ASP A 196 8.36 3.54 10.06
N PHE A 197 8.03 4.85 10.01
CA PHE A 197 7.85 5.62 8.79
C PHE A 197 9.12 6.33 8.32
N GLN A 198 10.28 6.00 8.89
CA GLN A 198 11.57 6.55 8.48
C GLN A 198 12.57 5.42 8.20
N VAL A 199 13.31 5.55 7.10
CA VAL A 199 14.38 4.63 6.72
C VAL A 199 15.67 5.43 6.48
N GLU A 200 16.72 5.08 7.22
CA GLU A 200 17.99 5.82 7.28
C GLU A 200 19.07 5.19 6.39
N ALA A 201 18.89 3.93 5.98
CA ALA A 201 19.77 3.27 5.03
C ALA A 201 19.03 2.20 4.20
N VAL A 202 19.54 1.92 3.00
CA VAL A 202 19.01 0.86 2.12
C VAL A 202 19.02 -0.54 2.74
N THR A 203 19.85 -0.75 3.76
CA THR A 203 19.98 -2.02 4.48
C THR A 203 19.06 -2.15 5.68
N ASP A 204 18.33 -1.09 6.01
CA ASP A 204 17.43 -1.11 7.16
C ASP A 204 16.28 -2.09 6.92
N VAL A 205 15.80 -2.64 8.03
CA VAL A 205 14.71 -3.61 8.04
C VAL A 205 13.40 -2.84 8.18
N ILE A 206 12.50 -3.04 7.23
CA ILE A 206 11.21 -2.35 7.21
C ILE A 206 10.16 -3.21 7.95
N PRO A 207 9.49 -2.69 8.98
CA PRO A 207 8.45 -3.45 9.66
C PRO A 207 7.23 -3.63 8.76
N VAL A 208 6.56 -4.77 8.84
CA VAL A 208 5.31 -5.06 8.12
C VAL A 208 4.31 -5.77 9.02
N ILE A 209 3.04 -5.51 8.74
CA ILE A 209 1.92 -6.23 9.35
C ILE A 209 1.32 -7.13 8.28
N LEU A 210 1.13 -8.40 8.58
CA LEU A 210 0.57 -9.36 7.63
C LEU A 210 -0.93 -9.56 7.84
N GLY A 211 -1.66 -9.81 6.76
CA GLY A 211 -3.05 -10.23 6.83
C GLY A 211 -3.24 -11.58 7.54
N TYR A 212 -4.45 -11.84 8.02
CA TYR A 212 -4.77 -13.04 8.79
C TYR A 212 -4.39 -14.36 8.11
N ASP A 213 -4.50 -14.46 6.78
CA ASP A 213 -4.21 -15.70 6.04
C ASP A 213 -2.71 -16.08 6.09
N TYR A 214 -1.82 -15.17 6.52
CA TYR A 214 -0.40 -15.44 6.70
C TYR A 214 -0.06 -16.08 8.05
N LEU A 215 -0.98 -16.09 9.03
CA LEU A 215 -0.73 -16.59 10.39
C LEU A 215 -0.28 -18.06 10.44
N GLU A 216 -0.68 -18.88 9.48
CA GLU A 216 -0.29 -20.29 9.41
C GLU A 216 1.07 -20.50 8.69
N ILE A 217 1.69 -19.41 8.19
CA ILE A 217 2.86 -19.44 7.32
C ILE A 217 4.07 -18.75 7.98
N TYR A 218 3.84 -17.68 8.73
CA TYR A 218 4.88 -16.86 9.35
C TYR A 218 4.60 -16.62 10.83
N ASP A 219 5.67 -16.33 11.58
CA ASP A 219 5.63 -15.88 12.96
C ASP A 219 6.07 -14.40 13.07
N VAL A 220 5.70 -13.73 14.17
CA VAL A 220 6.23 -12.39 14.48
C VAL A 220 7.76 -12.50 14.66
N GLY A 221 8.48 -11.60 14.01
CA GLY A 221 9.95 -11.57 13.96
C GLY A 221 10.55 -12.18 12.69
N ASP A 222 9.75 -12.91 11.89
CA ASP A 222 10.21 -13.47 10.63
C ASP A 222 10.62 -12.39 9.63
N MET A 223 11.60 -12.73 8.78
CA MET A 223 12.15 -11.83 7.78
C MET A 223 11.69 -12.22 6.37
N LEU A 224 11.24 -11.24 5.60
CA LEU A 224 10.86 -11.40 4.20
C LEU A 224 11.87 -10.65 3.31
N ALA A 225 12.45 -11.35 2.34
CA ALA A 225 13.25 -10.73 1.29
C ALA A 225 12.35 -10.53 0.06
N LEU A 226 12.00 -9.28 -0.24
CA LEU A 226 11.10 -8.91 -1.32
C LEU A 226 11.66 -7.67 -2.05
N SER A 227 11.20 -7.43 -3.26
CA SER A 227 11.60 -6.28 -4.06
C SER A 227 10.47 -5.26 -4.20
N LEU A 228 10.81 -3.98 -4.16
CA LEU A 228 9.91 -2.86 -4.48
C LEU A 228 10.56 -2.03 -5.59
N HIS A 229 9.87 -1.87 -6.74
CA HIS A 229 10.42 -1.17 -7.91
C HIS A 229 11.84 -1.60 -8.26
N THR A 230 12.08 -2.91 -8.31
CA THR A 230 13.38 -3.58 -8.54
C THR A 230 14.42 -3.47 -7.41
N GLN A 231 14.21 -2.63 -6.40
CA GLN A 231 15.09 -2.54 -5.23
C GLN A 231 14.82 -3.73 -4.29
N PRO A 232 15.80 -4.61 -4.04
CA PRO A 232 15.67 -5.63 -3.00
C PRO A 232 15.68 -4.96 -1.63
N LEU A 233 14.73 -5.37 -0.78
CA LEU A 233 14.51 -4.86 0.57
C LEU A 233 14.28 -6.03 1.53
N THR A 234 14.51 -5.78 2.82
CA THR A 234 14.25 -6.75 3.87
C THR A 234 13.15 -6.23 4.78
N PHE A 235 12.14 -7.04 5.01
CA PHE A 235 11.00 -6.70 5.84
C PHE A 235 10.93 -7.63 7.06
N GLN A 236 10.49 -7.12 8.21
CA GLN A 236 10.25 -7.91 9.41
C GLN A 236 8.76 -7.93 9.76
N VAL A 237 8.22 -9.11 10.02
CA VAL A 237 6.84 -9.26 10.49
C VAL A 237 6.74 -8.77 11.92
N ILE A 238 6.01 -7.69 12.17
CA ILE A 238 5.79 -7.14 13.52
C ILE A 238 4.40 -7.45 14.08
N GLY A 239 3.48 -7.90 13.23
CA GLY A 239 2.14 -8.27 13.66
C GLY A 239 1.28 -8.86 12.55
N PHE A 240 0.08 -9.29 12.95
CA PHE A 240 -0.93 -9.86 12.08
C PHE A 240 -2.28 -9.22 12.32
N LEU A 241 -3.02 -8.95 11.25
CA LEU A 241 -4.38 -8.41 11.33
C LEU A 241 -5.40 -9.48 11.74
N GLN A 242 -6.50 -9.02 12.33
CA GLN A 242 -7.70 -9.79 12.57
C GLN A 242 -8.30 -10.31 11.27
N LYS A 243 -8.93 -11.49 11.36
CA LYS A 243 -9.62 -12.11 10.22
C LYS A 243 -10.75 -11.22 9.71
N ASN A 244 -10.93 -11.16 8.40
CA ASN A 244 -11.91 -10.34 7.70
C ASN A 244 -11.75 -8.84 7.98
N ALA A 245 -10.53 -8.38 8.28
CA ALA A 245 -10.22 -6.95 8.31
C ALA A 245 -10.37 -6.37 6.90
N VAL A 246 -11.07 -5.24 6.79
CA VAL A 246 -11.31 -4.53 5.53
C VAL A 246 -10.98 -3.06 5.76
N LEU A 247 -10.07 -2.51 4.96
CA LEU A 247 -9.88 -1.06 4.89
C LEU A 247 -11.08 -0.46 4.15
N GLN A 248 -11.74 0.51 4.76
CA GLN A 248 -12.85 1.24 4.14
C GLN A 248 -12.48 2.72 4.03
N PHE A 249 -12.42 3.20 2.78
CA PHE A 249 -12.23 4.62 2.48
C PHE A 249 -12.93 4.98 1.16
N ASN A 250 -12.21 5.13 0.05
CA ASN A 250 -12.82 5.31 -1.28
C ASN A 250 -13.26 3.99 -1.93
N MET A 251 -12.81 2.86 -1.37
CA MET A 251 -13.13 1.51 -1.77
C MET A 251 -12.92 0.58 -0.58
N ASP A 252 -13.55 -0.60 -0.64
CA ASP A 252 -13.34 -1.67 0.34
C ASP A 252 -12.16 -2.54 -0.10
N ILE A 253 -11.12 -2.65 0.73
CA ILE A 253 -9.94 -3.49 0.48
C ILE A 253 -9.87 -4.59 1.56
N PRO A 254 -10.21 -5.86 1.23
CA PRO A 254 -10.05 -6.98 2.16
C PRO A 254 -8.58 -7.27 2.44
N LEU A 255 -8.18 -7.30 3.71
CA LEU A 255 -6.77 -7.30 4.13
C LEU A 255 -6.22 -8.67 4.50
N ASP A 256 -7.03 -9.73 4.54
CA ASP A 256 -6.61 -11.07 4.98
C ASP A 256 -5.38 -11.61 4.24
N GLN A 257 -5.20 -11.23 2.98
CA GLN A 257 -4.12 -11.69 2.10
C GLN A 257 -3.09 -10.59 1.78
N HIS A 258 -3.15 -9.44 2.47
CA HIS A 258 -2.29 -8.31 2.18
C HIS A 258 -1.09 -8.25 3.12
N ILE A 259 0.05 -7.80 2.58
CA ILE A 259 1.17 -7.28 3.36
C ILE A 259 0.92 -5.78 3.53
N ILE A 260 0.85 -5.29 4.77
CA ILE A 260 0.75 -3.86 5.07
C ILE A 260 2.15 -3.33 5.31
N VAL A 261 2.52 -2.27 4.60
CA VAL A 261 3.86 -1.67 4.62
C VAL A 261 3.71 -0.19 5.00
N PRO A 262 4.54 0.35 5.91
CA PRO A 262 4.55 1.79 6.13
C PRO A 262 5.04 2.46 4.86
N PHE A 263 4.35 3.50 4.39
CA PHE A 263 4.79 4.29 3.25
C PHE A 263 5.87 5.27 3.74
N TYR A 264 7.00 4.71 4.16
CA TYR A 264 8.09 5.39 4.86
C TYR A 264 8.73 6.51 4.02
N ASP A 265 9.43 7.42 4.70
CA ASP A 265 10.30 8.41 4.09
C ASP A 265 11.73 7.87 4.04
N ILE A 266 12.48 8.29 3.02
CA ILE A 266 13.84 7.82 2.75
C ILE A 266 14.82 8.95 3.09
N ALA A 267 15.49 8.83 4.23
CA ALA A 267 16.39 9.83 4.79
C ALA A 267 17.83 9.74 4.28
N TYR A 268 18.09 8.87 3.28
CA TYR A 268 19.41 8.70 2.68
C TYR A 268 19.42 9.01 1.18
N GLU A 269 20.60 9.41 0.70
CA GLU A 269 20.87 9.66 -0.72
C GLU A 269 21.01 8.35 -1.51
N PRO A 270 20.64 8.31 -2.79
CA PRO A 270 20.78 7.11 -3.61
C PRO A 270 22.19 6.51 -3.58
N THR A 271 22.26 5.21 -3.34
CA THR A 271 23.55 4.48 -3.28
C THR A 271 24.08 4.06 -4.65
N ASP A 272 23.19 3.92 -5.63
CA ASP A 272 23.44 3.54 -7.02
C ASP A 272 22.24 3.90 -7.91
N ASP A 273 22.34 3.64 -9.23
CA ASP A 273 21.30 3.97 -10.21
C ASP A 273 19.99 3.19 -9.99
N VAL A 274 20.05 1.96 -9.46
CA VAL A 274 18.84 1.16 -9.16
C VAL A 274 18.12 1.79 -7.98
N ASN A 275 18.87 2.17 -6.94
CA ASN A 275 18.31 2.86 -5.79
C ASN A 275 17.75 4.24 -6.17
N ALA A 276 18.43 4.99 -7.04
CA ALA A 276 17.92 6.27 -7.54
C ALA A 276 16.57 6.10 -8.24
N TYR A 277 16.46 5.13 -9.17
CA TYR A 277 15.22 4.84 -9.88
C TYR A 277 14.09 4.39 -8.96
N TYR A 278 14.41 3.55 -7.97
CA TYR A 278 13.47 3.16 -6.92
C TYR A 278 12.94 4.39 -6.15
N GLN A 279 13.83 5.28 -5.69
CA GLN A 279 13.42 6.48 -4.96
C GLN A 279 12.58 7.43 -5.84
N GLU A 280 12.90 7.58 -7.13
CA GLU A 280 12.13 8.39 -8.08
C GLU A 280 10.70 7.90 -8.25
N ILE A 281 10.51 6.60 -8.52
CA ILE A 281 9.16 6.03 -8.63
C ILE A 281 8.44 6.17 -7.28
N TYR A 282 9.12 5.80 -6.19
CA TYR A 282 8.55 5.79 -4.86
C TYR A 282 8.05 7.18 -4.45
N TYR A 283 8.85 8.23 -4.63
CA TYR A 283 8.42 9.59 -4.33
C TYR A 283 7.41 10.15 -5.33
N SER A 284 7.42 9.71 -6.60
CA SER A 284 6.34 10.08 -7.52
C SER A 284 4.97 9.57 -7.04
N GLN A 285 4.93 8.39 -6.42
CA GLN A 285 3.73 7.82 -5.81
C GLN A 285 3.37 8.50 -4.47
N LYS A 286 4.35 8.86 -3.63
CA LYS A 286 4.11 9.60 -2.38
C LYS A 286 3.50 10.98 -2.62
N CYS A 287 3.80 11.58 -3.76
CA CYS A 287 3.20 12.82 -4.23
C CYS A 287 1.75 12.66 -4.73
N GLU A 288 1.15 11.47 -4.65
CA GLU A 288 -0.26 11.23 -4.95
C GLU A 288 -1.03 10.91 -3.66
N GLY A 289 -2.35 11.04 -3.69
CA GLY A 289 -3.20 10.68 -2.56
C GLY A 289 -4.43 11.55 -2.44
N PHE A 290 -5.07 11.50 -1.28
CA PHE A 290 -6.30 12.25 -1.04
C PHE A 290 -5.99 13.48 -0.22
N VAL A 291 -6.40 14.65 -0.72
CA VAL A 291 -6.38 15.89 0.04
C VAL A 291 -7.75 16.04 0.68
N SER A 292 -7.77 16.26 2.00
CA SER A 292 -8.98 16.55 2.75
C SER A 292 -9.15 18.05 2.97
N ILE A 293 -10.38 18.50 2.97
CA ILE A 293 -10.74 19.89 3.25
C ILE A 293 -12.03 19.94 4.06
N ASP A 294 -12.18 20.91 4.96
CA ASP A 294 -13.47 21.21 5.58
C ASP A 294 -14.54 21.43 4.49
N SER A 295 -15.65 20.71 4.56
CA SER A 295 -16.74 20.75 3.59
C SER A 295 -17.38 22.14 3.40
N THR A 296 -17.15 23.08 4.32
CA THR A 296 -17.60 24.47 4.24
C THR A 296 -16.57 25.42 3.64
N ALA A 297 -15.32 24.97 3.45
CA ALA A 297 -14.25 25.77 2.88
C ALA A 297 -14.27 25.78 1.34
N ASP A 298 -13.44 26.64 0.74
CA ASP A 298 -13.34 26.81 -0.70
C ASP A 298 -12.42 25.75 -1.32
N ALA A 299 -13.01 24.67 -1.84
CA ALA A 299 -12.27 23.61 -2.50
C ALA A 299 -11.57 24.08 -3.79
N GLU A 300 -12.13 25.07 -4.51
CA GLU A 300 -11.50 25.58 -5.73
C GLU A 300 -10.19 26.31 -5.41
N GLN A 301 -10.16 27.07 -4.32
CA GLN A 301 -8.92 27.67 -3.82
C GLN A 301 -7.89 26.60 -3.46
N MET A 302 -8.29 25.51 -2.78
CA MET A 302 -7.38 24.41 -2.46
C MET A 302 -6.81 23.75 -3.73
N PHE A 303 -7.61 23.57 -4.78
CA PHE A 303 -7.10 23.03 -6.05
C PHE A 303 -6.05 23.95 -6.68
N GLN A 304 -6.28 25.26 -6.66
CA GLN A 304 -5.33 26.26 -7.15
C GLN A 304 -4.05 26.28 -6.31
N ASP A 305 -4.16 26.17 -4.99
CA ASP A 305 -3.02 26.18 -4.07
C ASP A 305 -2.13 24.94 -4.27
N VAL A 306 -2.73 23.75 -4.41
CA VAL A 306 -1.99 22.51 -4.72
C VAL A 306 -1.27 22.62 -6.07
N GLN A 307 -1.97 23.13 -7.09
CA GLN A 307 -1.37 23.31 -8.41
C GLN A 307 -0.21 24.33 -8.35
N ALA A 308 -0.41 25.47 -7.69
CA ALA A 308 0.62 26.48 -7.53
C ALA A 308 1.83 25.96 -6.75
N LEU A 309 1.63 25.10 -5.75
CA LEU A 309 2.72 24.43 -5.05
C LEU A 309 3.49 23.49 -5.98
N ALA A 310 2.81 22.65 -6.77
CA ALA A 310 3.47 21.78 -7.74
C ALA A 310 4.28 22.57 -8.77
N GLU A 311 3.74 23.69 -9.26
CA GLU A 311 4.42 24.60 -10.21
C GLU A 311 5.68 25.24 -9.61
N GLN A 312 5.73 25.52 -8.30
CA GLN A 312 6.95 26.04 -7.65
C GLN A 312 8.13 25.06 -7.74
N TYR A 313 7.84 23.77 -7.80
CA TYR A 313 8.81 22.69 -7.96
C TYR A 313 8.94 22.22 -9.42
N ASP A 314 8.32 22.91 -10.38
CA ASP A 314 8.28 22.50 -11.80
C ASP A 314 7.79 21.04 -11.95
N LEU A 315 6.78 20.69 -11.16
CA LEU A 315 6.13 19.38 -11.16
C LEU A 315 4.71 19.46 -11.72
N LEU A 316 4.24 18.36 -12.30
CA LEU A 316 2.91 18.24 -12.89
C LEU A 316 2.00 17.38 -12.01
N PHE A 317 1.50 17.95 -10.93
CA PHE A 317 0.48 17.36 -10.05
C PHE A 317 -0.70 18.31 -9.92
N ALA A 318 -1.91 17.74 -9.83
CA ALA A 318 -3.12 18.52 -9.63
C ALA A 318 -4.19 17.70 -8.91
N VAL A 319 -5.14 18.40 -8.31
CA VAL A 319 -6.34 17.81 -7.73
C VAL A 319 -7.38 17.59 -8.82
N THR A 320 -7.97 16.41 -8.86
CA THR A 320 -9.14 16.14 -9.70
C THR A 320 -10.37 16.76 -9.03
N PRO A 321 -11.13 17.65 -9.70
CA PRO A 321 -12.27 18.35 -9.11
C PRO A 321 -13.53 17.46 -9.03
N VAL A 322 -13.36 16.22 -8.57
CA VAL A 322 -14.41 15.24 -8.34
C VAL A 322 -14.35 14.87 -6.87
N LYS A 323 -15.35 15.32 -6.11
CA LYS A 323 -15.53 14.92 -4.72
C LYS A 323 -15.76 13.42 -4.66
N LEU A 324 -15.00 12.73 -3.82
CA LEU A 324 -15.16 11.30 -3.62
C LEU A 324 -16.14 11.04 -2.48
N ASN A 325 -17.02 10.06 -2.69
CA ASN A 325 -17.78 9.46 -1.60
C ASN A 325 -16.84 8.50 -0.88
N VAL A 326 -16.28 8.95 0.24
CA VAL A 326 -15.51 8.10 1.15
C VAL A 326 -16.32 7.86 2.42
N SER A 327 -15.95 6.86 3.22
CA SER A 327 -16.44 6.78 4.60
C SER A 327 -15.99 8.01 5.39
N ASP A 328 -16.84 8.53 6.28
CA ASP A 328 -16.61 9.75 7.08
C ASP A 328 -15.23 9.78 7.79
N THR A 329 -14.66 8.60 8.03
CA THR A 329 -13.25 8.40 8.43
C THR A 329 -12.68 7.17 7.71
N LEU A 330 -11.39 7.19 7.38
CA LEU A 330 -10.67 5.96 7.03
C LEU A 330 -10.62 5.09 8.28
N HIS A 331 -11.17 3.88 8.19
CA HIS A 331 -11.15 2.93 9.29
C HIS A 331 -10.98 1.51 8.75
N VAL A 332 -10.45 0.63 9.60
CA VAL A 332 -10.42 -0.79 9.33
C VAL A 332 -11.52 -1.45 10.15
N GLN A 333 -12.48 -2.09 9.48
CA GLN A 333 -13.56 -2.81 10.12
C GLN A 333 -13.37 -4.31 9.96
N VAL A 334 -13.68 -5.06 11.03
CA VAL A 334 -13.67 -6.53 11.03
C VAL A 334 -15.09 -7.04 10.87
N PHE A 335 -15.34 -7.78 9.80
CA PHE A 335 -16.66 -8.36 9.54
C PHE A 335 -16.77 -9.79 10.11
N PRO A 336 -17.91 -10.16 10.74
CA PRO A 336 -18.13 -11.54 11.15
C PRO A 336 -18.24 -12.48 9.93
N SER A 337 -17.76 -13.73 10.06
CA SER A 337 -17.59 -14.71 8.96
C SER A 337 -18.87 -15.07 8.19
N ASP A 338 -20.05 -14.73 8.69
CA ASP A 338 -21.35 -14.95 8.03
C ASP A 338 -21.81 -13.78 7.13
N ALA A 339 -20.99 -12.74 6.96
CA ALA A 339 -21.33 -11.52 6.23
C ALA A 339 -21.25 -11.61 4.69
N SER A 340 -21.34 -12.81 4.10
CA SER A 340 -21.44 -13.03 2.63
C SER A 340 -22.66 -12.38 1.95
N LYS A 341 -23.46 -11.59 2.69
CA LYS A 341 -24.64 -10.87 2.22
C LYS A 341 -24.50 -9.34 2.18
N TYR A 342 -23.39 -8.77 2.61
CA TYR A 342 -23.26 -7.31 2.74
C TYR A 342 -22.55 -6.60 1.58
N VAL A 343 -21.91 -7.34 0.67
CA VAL A 343 -21.36 -6.79 -0.58
C VAL A 343 -22.42 -6.82 -1.69
N SER A 344 -23.47 -6.01 -1.55
CA SER A 344 -24.34 -5.56 -2.66
C SER A 344 -25.38 -4.58 -2.12
N LYS A 345 -25.01 -3.30 -1.95
CA LYS A 345 -26.02 -2.25 -1.73
C LYS A 345 -25.71 -0.89 -2.34
N HIS A 346 -25.02 -0.84 -3.47
CA HIS A 346 -25.15 0.29 -4.42
C HIS A 346 -25.63 -0.23 -5.77
N GLY A 347 -26.85 -0.80 -5.75
CA GLY A 347 -27.62 -1.12 -6.94
C GLY A 347 -28.48 0.08 -7.33
N ILE A 348 -28.17 0.68 -8.46
CA ILE A 348 -28.95 1.71 -9.13
C ILE A 348 -30.37 1.19 -9.38
N SER A 349 -31.35 1.86 -8.81
CA SER A 349 -32.77 1.72 -9.15
C SER A 349 -32.99 2.25 -10.56
N SER A 350 -33.20 1.36 -11.54
CA SER A 350 -33.74 1.72 -12.85
C SER A 350 -35.19 1.24 -12.97
N ASP A 351 -36.09 1.97 -12.33
CA ASP A 351 -37.48 2.03 -12.77
C ASP A 351 -37.52 2.74 -14.13
N SER A 352 -37.68 1.99 -15.21
CA SER A 352 -38.20 2.55 -16.46
C SER A 352 -39.39 1.73 -16.96
N LYS A 353 -40.57 2.31 -16.73
CA LYS A 353 -41.83 1.91 -17.34
C LYS A 353 -41.68 2.00 -18.86
N THR A 354 -41.80 0.86 -19.53
CA THR A 354 -42.04 0.78 -20.97
C THR A 354 -43.48 1.20 -21.24
N ALA A 355 -43.64 2.33 -21.94
CA ALA A 355 -44.89 2.74 -22.56
C ALA A 355 -44.69 2.81 -24.09
N GLY A 356 -45.30 1.88 -24.81
CA GLY A 356 -46.17 2.19 -25.94
C GLY A 356 -45.59 2.31 -27.36
N ASN A 357 -46.20 1.49 -28.23
CA ASN A 357 -46.47 1.65 -29.68
C ASN A 357 -45.42 1.08 -30.63
N ALA A 358 -45.66 0.04 -31.44
CA ALA A 358 -46.79 -0.27 -32.34
C ALA A 358 -46.94 0.75 -33.49
N LEU A 359 -46.09 0.61 -34.52
CA LEU A 359 -46.46 0.22 -35.90
C LEU A 359 -45.20 0.16 -36.78
#